data_AF-A0A353BAH0-F1
#
_entry.id   AF-A0A353BAH0-F1
#
_cell.length_a   1.000
_cell.length_b   1.000
_cell.length_c   1.000
_cell.angle_alpha   90.00
_cell.angle_beta   90.00
_cell.angle_gamma   90.00
#
_symmetry.space_group_name_H-M   'P 1'
#
loop_
_entity.id
_entity.type
_entity.pdbx_description
1 polymer ?
#
loop_
_entity_poly.entity_id
_entity_poly.type
_entity_poly.pdbx_seq_one_letter_code
_entity_poly.pdbx_strand_id
1 'polypeptide(L)'
;MVCSMTRIQRLTGFLVVLALQFAAVPTLVAQKTEHDATEGVQLKWHTSLDEAAVESKRTGKPILMEIHGRPWCPPCVAQGEKIIDHPDFIGWVHDKFVLLELQVGKGYSRTKGSPIWFEQFKKHKLPGIPAAVLLDEDLQAMGTVFPKEDASQWLGAASNILTTHALRKQRAGNEPKRIVPFRMTSANNISVPATLDGRIALNMMFHTAADSVSVTKKTASSYPEISFGGRVESETWGGKSEVRYGQASFAIGSLAAQQTTLFEDVNTGHDTDGKFGPQQLQSSIIQLDFAASEIRLLSDVPAEIKSEQAGWKKLNLRRESGMMFVSGELFSKQQDASADFMIHSGFSGFGLLSGELASNHPFLTELPVIDKRSIVDAAGNKLATKRVHIPSFQINGETMQQVPFSFFDGATAKQQYNVLGCDFLRRFNWCFDFNEECAYLKKNAHFDAEYFSP
;
A
#
# COMPACT_ATOMS: atom_id res chain seq x y z
N MET A 1 64.81 46.24 21.27
CA MET A 1 66.10 45.56 20.99
C MET A 1 65.93 44.69 19.77
N VAL A 2 66.72 45.00 18.73
CA VAL A 2 67.33 44.14 17.68
C VAL A 2 66.46 42.96 17.18
N CYS A 3 65.84 43.00 15.99
CA CYS A 3 66.38 43.05 14.61
C CYS A 3 66.85 41.69 14.06
N SER A 4 66.41 41.42 12.82
CA SER A 4 67.06 40.64 11.73
C SER A 4 66.18 39.47 11.22
N MET A 5 65.41 39.69 10.14
CA MET A 5 65.76 39.48 8.72
C MET A 5 65.88 38.00 8.34
N THR A 6 65.10 37.51 7.37
CA THR A 6 65.49 37.51 5.94
C THR A 6 64.25 37.20 5.08
N ARG A 7 63.84 38.13 4.20
CA ARG A 7 64.13 38.26 2.75
C ARG A 7 63.47 37.21 1.85
N ILE A 8 62.40 37.60 1.13
CA ILE A 8 62.36 37.99 -0.32
C ILE A 8 62.25 36.78 -1.25
N GLN A 9 61.13 36.65 -1.98
CA GLN A 9 61.08 36.87 -3.44
C GLN A 9 59.61 36.92 -3.93
N ARG A 10 59.34 37.95 -4.74
CA ARG A 10 58.12 38.19 -5.51
C ARG A 10 58.23 37.45 -6.85
N LEU A 11 57.14 36.85 -7.33
CA LEU A 11 56.85 36.69 -8.76
C LEU A 11 55.35 36.94 -8.97
N THR A 12 54.93 38.13 -9.41
CA THR A 12 54.60 38.47 -10.81
C THR A 12 53.81 37.40 -11.56
N GLY A 13 52.50 37.63 -11.66
CA GLY A 13 51.73 37.65 -12.91
C GLY A 13 51.66 36.38 -13.75
N PHE A 14 50.45 35.85 -13.93
CA PHE A 14 49.84 35.74 -15.27
C PHE A 14 48.35 35.47 -15.12
N LEU A 15 47.55 36.47 -15.50
CA LEU A 15 46.12 36.37 -15.73
C LEU A 15 45.95 35.77 -17.13
N VAL A 16 45.54 34.51 -17.26
CA VAL A 16 45.16 33.92 -18.56
C VAL A 16 43.65 34.01 -18.67
N VAL A 17 43.20 35.07 -19.33
CA VAL A 17 41.88 35.16 -19.96
C VAL A 17 41.99 34.33 -21.24
N LEU A 18 41.40 33.13 -21.26
CA LEU A 18 41.20 32.40 -22.50
C LEU A 18 39.74 32.59 -22.93
N ALA A 19 39.52 33.65 -23.70
CA ALA A 19 38.35 33.78 -24.55
C ALA A 19 38.54 32.85 -25.75
N LEU A 20 37.65 31.88 -25.92
CA LEU A 20 37.47 31.15 -27.17
C LEU A 20 35.97 31.06 -27.45
N GLN A 21 35.48 32.10 -28.10
CA GLN A 21 34.31 32.01 -28.97
C GLN A 21 34.73 31.21 -30.20
N PHE A 22 34.08 30.06 -30.43
CA PHE A 22 33.81 29.58 -31.77
C PHE A 22 32.38 29.05 -31.79
N ALA A 23 31.55 29.79 -32.52
CA ALA A 23 30.28 29.30 -33.01
C ALA A 23 30.56 28.17 -33.99
N ALA A 24 30.21 26.94 -33.62
CA ALA A 24 29.98 25.86 -34.56
C ALA A 24 28.47 25.74 -34.71
N VAL A 25 27.95 26.28 -35.81
CA VAL A 25 26.62 25.94 -36.32
C VAL A 25 26.59 24.43 -36.47
N PRO A 26 25.69 23.68 -35.81
CA PRO A 26 25.52 22.29 -36.16
C PRO A 26 24.96 22.27 -37.58
N THR A 27 25.79 21.86 -38.51
CA THR A 27 25.38 21.42 -39.84
C THR A 27 24.20 20.48 -39.64
N LEU A 28 23.07 20.80 -40.25
CA LEU A 28 21.92 19.93 -40.34
C LEU A 28 22.40 18.63 -41.01
N VAL A 29 22.79 17.64 -40.21
CA VAL A 29 22.97 16.28 -40.70
C VAL A 29 21.57 15.84 -41.09
N ALA A 30 21.31 15.82 -42.39
CA ALA A 30 20.15 15.16 -42.96
C ALA A 30 20.15 13.73 -42.40
N GLN A 31 19.23 13.46 -41.49
CA GLN A 31 19.00 12.13 -40.97
C GLN A 31 18.50 11.31 -42.15
N LYS A 32 19.41 10.52 -42.72
CA LYS A 32 19.07 9.51 -43.72
C LYS A 32 18.10 8.58 -43.01
N THR A 33 16.84 8.56 -43.46
CA THR A 33 15.87 7.54 -43.06
C THR A 33 16.42 6.20 -43.51
N GLU A 34 17.06 5.47 -42.59
CA GLU A 34 17.30 4.04 -42.74
C GLU A 34 15.94 3.33 -42.63
N HIS A 35 15.21 3.31 -43.74
CA HIS A 35 14.35 2.18 -44.05
C HIS A 35 15.29 1.04 -44.45
N ASP A 36 15.78 0.30 -43.45
CA ASP A 36 16.33 -1.02 -43.72
C ASP A 36 15.13 -1.94 -44.00
N ALA A 37 15.07 -2.42 -45.24
CA ALA A 37 13.97 -3.24 -45.73
C ALA A 37 13.98 -4.58 -44.97
N THR A 38 12.97 -4.81 -44.14
CA THR A 38 12.67 -6.08 -43.47
C THR A 38 12.09 -7.10 -44.45
N GLU A 39 12.75 -7.36 -45.57
CA GLU A 39 12.41 -8.48 -46.44
C GLU A 39 12.89 -9.80 -45.80
N GLY A 40 11.95 -10.59 -45.27
CA GLY A 40 12.18 -11.99 -44.88
C GLY A 40 12.08 -12.34 -43.39
N VAL A 41 11.66 -11.43 -42.51
CA VAL A 41 11.45 -11.74 -41.08
C VAL A 41 10.16 -12.54 -40.91
N GLN A 42 10.27 -13.82 -40.53
CA GLN A 42 9.12 -14.67 -40.21
C GLN A 42 8.73 -14.52 -38.73
N LEU A 43 7.51 -14.05 -38.47
CA LEU A 43 6.98 -13.93 -37.11
C LEU A 43 6.65 -15.31 -36.51
N LYS A 44 7.11 -15.57 -35.28
CA LYS A 44 6.75 -16.75 -34.50
C LYS A 44 5.55 -16.42 -33.61
N TRP A 45 4.38 -16.93 -33.97
CA TRP A 45 3.16 -16.84 -33.17
C TRP A 45 2.98 -18.08 -32.30
N HIS A 46 2.79 -17.87 -31.00
CA HIS A 46 2.31 -18.89 -30.08
C HIS A 46 0.78 -18.94 -30.13
N THR A 47 0.20 -20.11 -29.85
CA THR A 47 -1.26 -20.28 -29.70
C THR A 47 -1.65 -20.69 -28.27
N SER A 48 -0.66 -20.80 -27.39
CA SER A 48 -0.81 -21.14 -25.97
C SER A 48 -0.29 -19.99 -25.11
N LEU A 49 -1.12 -19.52 -24.18
CA LEU A 49 -0.73 -18.47 -23.24
C LEU A 49 0.41 -18.94 -22.34
N ASP A 50 0.42 -20.21 -21.93
CA ASP A 50 1.46 -20.76 -21.06
C ASP A 50 2.82 -20.79 -21.77
N GLU A 51 2.85 -21.17 -23.05
CA GLU A 51 4.09 -21.16 -23.84
C GLU A 51 4.59 -19.74 -24.08
N ALA A 52 3.68 -18.82 -24.40
CA ALA A 52 4.01 -17.40 -24.56
C ALA A 52 4.54 -16.79 -23.24
N ALA A 53 3.97 -17.19 -22.09
CA ALA A 53 4.42 -16.75 -20.77
C ALA A 53 5.83 -17.26 -20.45
N VAL A 54 6.11 -18.53 -20.75
CA VAL A 54 7.46 -19.11 -20.57
C VAL A 54 8.48 -18.38 -21.44
N GLU A 55 8.16 -18.12 -22.70
CA GLU A 55 9.05 -17.40 -23.61
C GLU A 55 9.22 -15.93 -23.20
N SER A 56 8.17 -15.27 -22.76
CA SER A 56 8.20 -13.89 -22.25
C SER A 56 9.13 -13.76 -21.06
N LYS A 57 9.01 -14.65 -20.07
CA LYS A 57 9.91 -14.69 -18.92
C LYS A 57 11.35 -14.99 -19.32
N ARG A 58 11.57 -15.90 -20.27
CA ARG A 58 12.90 -16.27 -20.76
C ARG A 58 13.60 -15.12 -21.50
N THR A 59 12.84 -14.36 -22.28
CA THR A 59 13.37 -13.29 -23.15
C THR A 59 13.34 -11.90 -22.52
N GLY A 60 12.53 -11.71 -21.47
CA GLY A 60 12.21 -10.41 -20.91
C GLY A 60 11.31 -9.54 -21.80
N LYS A 61 10.79 -10.09 -22.92
CA LYS A 61 9.90 -9.35 -23.83
C LYS A 61 8.44 -9.45 -23.34
N PRO A 62 7.66 -8.36 -23.36
CA PRO A 62 6.21 -8.42 -23.13
C PRO A 62 5.50 -9.26 -24.18
N ILE A 63 4.27 -9.69 -23.90
CA ILE A 63 3.43 -10.45 -24.83
C ILE A 63 2.50 -9.49 -25.58
N LEU A 64 2.47 -9.61 -26.91
CA LEU A 64 1.40 -9.05 -27.74
C LEU A 64 0.40 -10.18 -28.01
N MET A 65 -0.76 -10.10 -27.38
CA MET A 65 -1.85 -11.04 -27.57
C MET A 65 -2.87 -10.48 -28.57
N GLU A 66 -2.89 -11.03 -29.78
CA GLU A 66 -3.89 -10.72 -30.79
C GLU A 66 -5.10 -11.65 -30.66
N ILE A 67 -6.29 -11.07 -30.55
CA ILE A 67 -7.56 -11.80 -30.58
C ILE A 67 -8.32 -11.40 -31.85
N HIS A 68 -8.56 -12.36 -32.74
CA HIS A 68 -9.13 -12.08 -34.07
C HIS A 68 -9.86 -13.29 -34.66
N GLY A 69 -10.62 -13.06 -35.74
CA GLY A 69 -11.41 -14.08 -36.44
C GLY A 69 -11.04 -14.21 -37.92
N ARG A 70 -9.76 -14.08 -38.29
CA ARG A 70 -9.34 -14.29 -39.69
C ARG A 70 -9.54 -15.76 -40.08
N PRO A 71 -10.03 -16.09 -41.30
CA PRO A 71 -10.38 -15.20 -42.41
C PRO A 71 -11.87 -14.78 -42.46
N TRP A 72 -12.72 -15.16 -41.50
CA TRP A 72 -14.17 -14.98 -41.60
C TRP A 72 -14.69 -13.64 -41.06
N CYS A 73 -13.88 -12.91 -40.28
CA CYS A 73 -14.21 -11.62 -39.69
C CYS A 73 -13.68 -10.47 -40.57
N PRO A 74 -14.52 -9.72 -41.30
CA PRO A 74 -14.06 -8.67 -42.21
C PRO A 74 -13.17 -7.60 -41.59
N PRO A 75 -13.46 -7.00 -40.41
CA PRO A 75 -12.54 -6.03 -39.81
C PRO A 75 -11.22 -6.66 -39.37
N CYS A 76 -11.22 -7.96 -39.01
CA CYS A 76 -10.01 -8.69 -38.67
C CYS A 76 -9.13 -8.95 -39.90
N VAL A 77 -9.74 -9.27 -41.05
CA VAL A 77 -9.02 -9.40 -42.34
C VAL A 77 -8.41 -8.06 -42.74
N ALA A 78 -9.20 -6.98 -42.68
CA ALA A 78 -8.73 -5.64 -43.00
C ALA A 78 -7.56 -5.18 -42.09
N GLN A 79 -7.59 -5.50 -40.79
CA GLN A 79 -6.45 -5.23 -39.90
C GLN A 79 -5.23 -6.10 -40.24
N GLY A 80 -5.44 -7.36 -40.63
CA GLY A 80 -4.37 -8.23 -41.13
C GLY A 80 -3.60 -7.56 -42.27
N GLU A 81 -4.32 -7.20 -43.34
CA GLU A 81 -3.74 -6.64 -44.56
C GLU A 81 -3.11 -5.26 -44.35
N LYS A 82 -3.72 -4.39 -43.54
CA LYS A 82 -3.27 -2.99 -43.37
C LYS A 82 -2.18 -2.81 -42.32
N ILE A 83 -2.14 -3.69 -41.33
CA ILE A 83 -1.33 -3.51 -40.12
C ILE A 83 -0.45 -4.72 -39.89
N ILE A 84 -1.02 -5.90 -39.67
CA ILE A 84 -0.25 -7.08 -39.20
C ILE A 84 0.74 -7.57 -40.25
N ASP A 85 0.34 -7.53 -41.52
CA ASP A 85 1.15 -8.01 -42.65
C ASP A 85 2.08 -6.90 -43.21
N HIS A 86 2.04 -5.70 -42.62
CA HIS A 86 2.87 -4.57 -43.03
C HIS A 86 4.33 -4.77 -42.56
N PRO A 87 5.36 -4.52 -43.40
CA PRO A 87 6.77 -4.71 -43.03
C PRO A 87 7.21 -3.95 -41.77
N ASP A 88 6.73 -2.72 -41.59
CA ASP A 88 7.01 -1.92 -40.38
C ASP A 88 6.46 -2.57 -39.11
N PHE A 89 5.27 -3.18 -39.18
CA PHE A 89 4.71 -3.91 -38.05
C PHE A 89 5.54 -5.14 -37.74
N ILE A 90 5.83 -5.95 -38.76
CA ILE A 90 6.61 -7.19 -38.64
C ILE A 90 7.96 -6.93 -37.98
N GLY A 91 8.71 -5.95 -38.49
CA GLY A 91 10.01 -5.58 -37.94
C GLY A 91 9.90 -5.10 -36.50
N TRP A 92 8.93 -4.22 -36.21
CA TRP A 92 8.80 -3.63 -34.88
C TRP A 92 8.35 -4.63 -33.81
N VAL A 93 7.41 -5.53 -34.13
CA VAL A 93 6.90 -6.49 -33.14
C VAL A 93 7.86 -7.64 -32.89
N HIS A 94 8.60 -8.11 -33.91
CA HIS A 94 9.60 -9.16 -33.79
C HIS A 94 10.65 -8.84 -32.70
N ASP A 95 11.09 -7.59 -32.67
CA ASP A 95 12.13 -7.15 -31.74
C ASP A 95 11.61 -6.95 -30.33
N LYS A 96 10.32 -6.63 -30.16
CA LYS A 96 9.78 -6.12 -28.89
C LYS A 96 8.87 -7.07 -28.16
N PHE A 97 8.25 -8.03 -28.84
CA PHE A 97 7.22 -8.86 -28.24
C PHE A 97 7.46 -10.35 -28.43
N VAL A 98 6.94 -11.12 -27.48
CA VAL A 98 6.50 -12.49 -27.73
C VAL A 98 5.08 -12.42 -28.29
N LEU A 99 4.82 -13.10 -29.40
CA LEU A 99 3.54 -12.99 -30.09
C LEU A 99 2.63 -14.15 -29.72
N LEU A 100 1.39 -13.84 -29.34
CA LEU A 100 0.34 -14.80 -29.02
C LEU A 100 -0.87 -14.53 -29.89
N GLU A 101 -1.30 -15.53 -30.65
CA GLU A 101 -2.49 -15.49 -31.50
C GLU A 101 -3.61 -16.31 -30.83
N LEU A 102 -4.76 -15.67 -30.60
CA LEU A 102 -5.97 -16.32 -30.10
C LEU A 102 -7.08 -16.20 -31.14
N GLN A 103 -7.24 -17.26 -31.92
CA GLN A 103 -8.20 -17.29 -33.01
C GLN A 103 -9.63 -17.58 -32.51
N VAL A 104 -10.57 -16.77 -32.97
CA VAL A 104 -12.00 -16.89 -32.71
C VAL A 104 -12.66 -17.61 -33.88
N GLY A 105 -13.48 -18.64 -33.60
CA GLY A 105 -14.20 -19.42 -34.61
C GLY A 105 -15.48 -18.75 -35.15
N LYS A 106 -15.90 -19.12 -36.37
CA LYS A 106 -17.15 -18.64 -36.98
C LYS A 106 -18.36 -19.14 -36.17
N GLY A 107 -19.28 -18.24 -35.80
CA GLY A 107 -20.45 -18.58 -34.96
C GLY A 107 -20.23 -18.48 -33.45
N TYR A 108 -19.14 -17.84 -33.01
CA TYR A 108 -18.85 -17.63 -31.59
C TYR A 108 -19.95 -16.80 -30.89
N SER A 109 -20.25 -17.17 -29.64
CA SER A 109 -21.13 -16.39 -28.78
C SER A 109 -20.31 -15.62 -27.75
N ARG A 110 -20.65 -14.33 -27.57
CA ARG A 110 -20.10 -13.49 -26.47
C ARG A 110 -20.64 -13.88 -25.09
N THR A 111 -21.55 -14.86 -25.02
CA THR A 111 -22.22 -15.26 -23.78
C THR A 111 -22.11 -16.76 -23.47
N LYS A 112 -21.56 -17.58 -24.37
CA LYS A 112 -21.42 -19.04 -24.18
C LYS A 112 -20.08 -19.55 -24.74
N GLY A 113 -19.32 -20.28 -23.92
CA GLY A 113 -18.13 -21.03 -24.34
C GLY A 113 -17.01 -21.07 -23.30
N SER A 114 -16.18 -22.13 -23.38
CA SER A 114 -14.93 -22.37 -22.65
C SER A 114 -13.62 -22.23 -23.49
N PRO A 115 -13.51 -21.44 -24.58
CA PRO A 115 -12.19 -21.18 -25.19
C PRO A 115 -11.36 -20.18 -24.39
N ILE A 116 -10.03 -20.35 -24.39
CA ILE A 116 -9.07 -19.42 -23.74
C ILE A 116 -9.27 -17.96 -24.19
N TRP A 117 -9.59 -17.73 -25.47
CA TRP A 117 -9.87 -16.37 -25.97
C TRP A 117 -11.07 -15.73 -25.27
N PHE A 118 -12.07 -16.50 -24.85
CA PHE A 118 -13.27 -16.00 -24.18
C PHE A 118 -12.97 -15.54 -22.74
N GLU A 119 -12.11 -16.29 -22.05
CA GLU A 119 -11.62 -15.90 -20.73
C GLU A 119 -10.83 -14.59 -20.81
N GLN A 120 -9.92 -14.47 -21.78
CA GLN A 120 -9.16 -13.24 -22.00
C GLN A 120 -10.08 -12.07 -22.42
N PHE A 121 -11.08 -12.33 -23.26
CA PHE A 121 -12.06 -11.33 -23.69
C PHE A 121 -12.84 -10.75 -22.50
N LYS A 122 -13.27 -11.62 -21.56
CA LYS A 122 -13.92 -11.20 -20.31
C LYS A 122 -12.95 -10.49 -19.37
N LYS A 123 -11.78 -11.08 -19.11
CA LYS A 123 -10.74 -10.57 -18.21
C LYS A 123 -10.35 -9.13 -18.59
N HIS A 124 -10.17 -8.88 -19.88
CA HIS A 124 -9.74 -7.58 -20.40
C HIS A 124 -10.89 -6.66 -20.83
N LYS A 125 -12.15 -7.05 -20.56
CA LYS A 125 -13.36 -6.25 -20.85
C LYS A 125 -13.40 -5.73 -22.29
N LEU A 126 -13.04 -6.59 -23.25
CA LEU A 126 -12.91 -6.18 -24.64
C LEU A 126 -14.28 -5.89 -25.28
N PRO A 127 -14.44 -4.79 -26.04
CA PRO A 127 -15.69 -4.45 -26.70
C PRO A 127 -15.94 -5.25 -27.99
N GLY A 128 -14.88 -5.83 -28.58
CA GLY A 128 -14.95 -6.52 -29.87
C GLY A 128 -13.61 -7.08 -30.33
N ILE A 129 -13.62 -7.69 -31.51
CA ILE A 129 -12.42 -8.14 -32.24
C ILE A 129 -12.36 -7.41 -33.60
N PRO A 130 -11.17 -7.20 -34.18
CA PRO A 130 -9.85 -7.54 -33.63
C PRO A 130 -9.44 -6.67 -32.44
N ALA A 131 -8.65 -7.23 -31.53
CA ALA A 131 -8.10 -6.52 -30.37
C ALA A 131 -6.69 -7.03 -30.06
N ALA A 132 -5.78 -6.12 -29.73
CA ALA A 132 -4.44 -6.48 -29.29
C ALA A 132 -4.24 -6.05 -27.83
N VAL A 133 -4.02 -7.02 -26.94
CA VAL A 133 -3.73 -6.78 -25.53
C VAL A 133 -2.22 -6.93 -25.32
N LEU A 134 -1.59 -5.92 -24.72
CA LEU A 134 -0.17 -5.98 -24.35
C LEU A 134 -0.08 -6.43 -22.89
N LEU A 135 0.60 -7.54 -22.64
CA LEU A 135 0.82 -8.10 -21.31
C LEU A 135 2.31 -7.98 -20.95
N ASP A 136 2.60 -7.70 -19.69
CA ASP A 136 3.97 -7.77 -19.18
C ASP A 136 4.38 -9.22 -18.85
N GLU A 137 5.61 -9.41 -18.37
CA GLU A 137 6.20 -10.71 -18.03
C GLU A 137 5.47 -11.44 -16.87
N ASP A 138 4.65 -10.70 -16.11
CA ASP A 138 3.81 -11.19 -15.02
C ASP A 138 2.35 -11.39 -15.46
N LEU A 139 2.09 -11.34 -16.78
CA LEU A 139 0.79 -11.48 -17.42
C LEU A 139 -0.23 -10.40 -17.00
N GLN A 140 0.26 -9.25 -16.53
CA GLN A 140 -0.57 -8.09 -16.24
C GLN A 140 -0.78 -7.27 -17.51
N ALA A 141 -2.00 -6.77 -17.70
CA ALA A 141 -2.32 -5.94 -18.85
C ALA A 141 -1.64 -4.57 -18.73
N MET A 142 -0.74 -4.27 -19.66
CA MET A 142 -0.14 -2.95 -19.84
C MET A 142 -1.14 -2.00 -20.50
N GLY A 143 -1.96 -2.51 -21.42
CA GLY A 143 -2.97 -1.77 -22.15
C GLY A 143 -3.55 -2.57 -23.32
N THR A 144 -4.51 -1.98 -24.04
CA THR A 144 -5.11 -2.56 -25.23
C THR A 144 -4.97 -1.59 -26.41
N VAL A 145 -4.52 -2.09 -27.55
CA VAL A 145 -4.51 -1.37 -28.82
C VAL A 145 -5.74 -1.80 -29.62
N PHE A 146 -6.62 -0.84 -29.86
CA PHE A 146 -7.79 -1.01 -30.73
C PHE A 146 -7.43 -0.78 -32.20
N PRO A 147 -8.28 -1.23 -33.15
CA PRO A 147 -8.04 -1.05 -34.57
C PRO A 147 -7.72 0.40 -34.94
N LYS A 148 -6.77 0.58 -35.85
CA LYS A 148 -6.29 1.88 -36.37
C LYS A 148 -6.40 1.93 -37.88
N GLU A 149 -6.20 3.10 -38.45
CA GLU A 149 -6.31 3.31 -39.90
C GLU A 149 -5.15 2.64 -40.66
N ASP A 150 -3.95 2.64 -40.06
CA ASP A 150 -2.71 2.14 -40.64
C ASP A 150 -1.73 1.60 -39.57
N ALA A 151 -0.63 0.99 -40.03
CA ALA A 151 0.41 0.42 -39.18
C ALA A 151 1.10 1.48 -38.31
N SER A 152 1.37 2.67 -38.84
CA SER A 152 2.06 3.75 -38.10
C SER A 152 1.26 4.20 -36.87
N GLN A 153 -0.04 4.44 -37.03
CA GLN A 153 -0.95 4.78 -35.94
C GLN A 153 -1.04 3.66 -34.89
N TRP A 154 -1.04 2.41 -35.35
CA TRP A 154 -1.07 1.24 -34.47
C TRP A 154 0.22 1.17 -33.63
N LEU A 155 1.37 1.30 -34.28
CA LEU A 155 2.69 1.28 -33.64
C LEU A 155 2.85 2.44 -32.65
N GLY A 156 2.36 3.63 -32.99
CA GLY A 156 2.34 4.78 -32.08
C GLY A 156 1.52 4.51 -30.81
N ALA A 157 0.34 3.90 -30.93
CA ALA A 157 -0.48 3.53 -29.78
C ALA A 157 0.20 2.46 -28.91
N ALA A 158 0.78 1.42 -29.52
CA ALA A 158 1.52 0.38 -28.81
C ALA A 158 2.77 0.94 -28.11
N SER A 159 3.54 1.81 -28.77
CA SER A 159 4.71 2.49 -28.22
C SER A 159 4.37 3.36 -27.01
N ASN A 160 3.23 4.07 -27.06
CA ASN A 160 2.78 4.87 -25.92
C ASN A 160 2.44 4.00 -24.69
N ILE A 161 1.85 2.82 -24.91
CA ILE A 161 1.58 1.86 -23.83
C ILE A 161 2.90 1.33 -23.25
N LEU A 162 3.84 0.89 -24.10
CA LEU A 162 5.17 0.44 -23.66
C LEU A 162 5.89 1.52 -22.85
N THR A 163 5.94 2.75 -23.37
CA THR A 163 6.61 3.89 -22.73
C THR A 163 5.95 4.24 -21.39
N THR A 164 4.61 4.28 -21.34
CA THR A 164 3.87 4.57 -20.10
C THR A 164 4.13 3.49 -19.05
N HIS A 165 4.12 2.22 -19.45
CA HIS A 165 4.41 1.12 -18.54
C HIS A 165 5.87 1.14 -18.06
N ALA A 166 6.84 1.38 -18.94
CA ALA A 166 8.25 1.50 -18.59
C ALA A 166 8.47 2.66 -17.60
N LEU A 167 7.84 3.82 -17.82
CA LEU A 167 7.88 4.95 -16.89
C LEU A 167 7.23 4.61 -15.55
N ARG A 168 6.14 3.83 -15.52
CA ARG A 168 5.53 3.34 -14.28
C ARG A 168 6.45 2.38 -13.53
N LYS A 169 7.05 1.39 -14.20
CA LYS A 169 8.03 0.47 -13.60
C LYS A 169 9.27 1.21 -13.10
N GLN A 170 9.77 2.17 -13.87
CA GLN A 170 10.89 3.01 -13.47
C GLN A 170 10.54 3.88 -12.25
N ARG A 171 9.34 4.47 -12.20
CA ARG A 171 8.87 5.20 -11.00
C ARG A 171 8.72 4.27 -9.79
N ALA A 172 8.12 3.10 -9.95
CA ALA A 172 8.00 2.12 -8.87
C ALA A 172 9.38 1.62 -8.38
N GLY A 173 10.35 1.48 -9.28
CA GLY A 173 11.73 1.08 -8.94
C GLY A 173 12.61 2.21 -8.39
N ASN A 174 12.32 3.47 -8.75
CA ASN A 174 13.07 4.66 -8.31
C ASN A 174 12.39 5.44 -7.18
N GLU A 175 11.20 5.05 -6.74
CA GLU A 175 10.65 5.61 -5.51
C GLU A 175 11.55 5.17 -4.35
N PRO A 176 12.20 6.10 -3.63
CA PRO A 176 12.93 5.73 -2.43
C PRO A 176 11.92 5.05 -1.53
N LYS A 177 12.16 3.77 -1.19
CA LYS A 177 11.31 3.02 -0.28
C LYS A 177 11.14 3.85 0.98
N ARG A 178 9.97 4.48 1.11
CA ARG A 178 9.61 5.29 2.28
C ARG A 178 9.25 4.29 3.39
N ILE A 179 10.29 3.69 3.94
CA ILE A 179 10.22 2.71 5.03
C ILE A 179 10.41 3.46 6.33
N VAL A 180 9.43 3.33 7.21
CA VAL A 180 9.49 3.79 8.59
C VAL A 180 9.67 2.55 9.47
N PRO A 181 10.86 2.34 10.06
CA PRO A 181 11.07 1.21 10.96
C PRO A 181 10.30 1.43 12.27
N PHE A 182 9.84 0.36 12.87
CA PHE A 182 9.26 0.37 14.21
C PHE A 182 9.85 -0.72 15.08
N ARG A 183 9.59 -0.66 16.38
CA ARG A 183 9.78 -1.77 17.30
C ARG A 183 8.48 -2.07 18.02
N MET A 184 8.28 -3.34 18.38
CA MET A 184 7.24 -3.70 19.33
C MET A 184 7.72 -3.44 20.76
N THR A 185 6.92 -2.78 21.58
CA THR A 185 7.20 -2.63 23.01
C THR A 185 6.84 -3.91 23.76
N SER A 186 7.32 -4.03 25.01
CA SER A 186 6.95 -5.14 25.89
C SER A 186 5.45 -5.23 26.15
N ALA A 187 4.74 -4.10 26.09
CA ALA A 187 3.30 -4.00 26.23
C ALA A 187 2.55 -4.09 24.89
N ASN A 188 3.19 -4.62 23.84
CA ASN A 188 2.58 -4.86 22.54
C ASN A 188 2.09 -3.59 21.81
N ASN A 189 2.80 -2.45 21.97
CA ASN A 189 2.56 -1.24 21.17
C ASN A 189 3.59 -1.10 20.04
N ILE A 190 3.19 -0.48 18.92
CA ILE A 190 4.07 -0.16 17.79
C ILE A 190 4.77 1.16 18.09
N SER A 191 6.07 1.13 18.39
CA SER A 191 6.87 2.31 18.72
C SER A 191 7.73 2.74 17.53
N VAL A 192 7.57 3.98 17.09
CA VAL A 192 8.22 4.56 15.92
C VAL A 192 9.07 5.76 16.36
N PRO A 193 10.37 5.79 16.02
CA PRO A 193 11.20 6.98 16.23
C PRO A 193 10.68 8.18 15.42
N ALA A 194 10.56 9.33 16.07
CA ALA A 194 10.10 10.57 15.47
C ALA A 194 10.88 11.77 16.02
N THR A 195 10.77 12.90 15.33
CA THR A 195 11.37 14.17 15.76
C THR A 195 10.32 15.25 15.81
N LEU A 196 10.25 15.97 16.94
CA LEU A 196 9.43 17.16 17.14
C LEU A 196 10.32 18.41 17.04
N ASP A 197 9.85 19.44 16.32
CA ASP A 197 10.52 20.72 16.05
C ASP A 197 11.97 20.58 15.55
N GLY A 198 12.27 19.49 14.85
CA GLY A 198 13.57 19.19 14.28
C GLY A 198 14.68 18.89 15.30
N ARG A 199 14.38 18.85 16.60
CA ARG A 199 15.39 18.73 17.68
C ARG A 199 15.04 17.73 18.77
N ILE A 200 13.76 17.53 19.06
CA ILE A 200 13.31 16.65 20.15
C ILE A 200 13.08 15.25 19.58
N ALA A 201 14.00 14.33 19.86
CA ALA A 201 13.83 12.93 19.49
C ALA A 201 12.85 12.23 20.45
N LEU A 202 11.85 11.55 19.90
CA LEU A 202 10.79 10.88 20.64
C LEU A 202 10.58 9.46 20.10
N ASN A 203 10.09 8.58 20.96
CA ASN A 203 9.53 7.29 20.56
C ASN A 203 8.01 7.39 20.61
N MET A 204 7.35 7.37 19.47
CA MET A 204 5.92 7.64 19.38
C MET A 204 5.15 6.35 19.06
N MET A 205 4.03 6.13 19.75
CA MET A 205 3.13 5.02 19.43
C MET A 205 2.42 5.29 18.10
N PHE A 206 2.56 4.39 17.13
CA PHE A 206 1.71 4.40 15.95
C PHE A 206 0.32 3.90 16.32
N HIS A 207 -0.68 4.78 16.22
CA HIS A 207 -2.03 4.58 16.70
C HIS A 207 -3.04 4.64 15.56
N THR A 208 -3.46 3.49 15.03
CA THR A 208 -4.33 3.41 13.84
C THR A 208 -5.70 4.08 13.99
N ALA A 209 -6.15 4.29 15.23
CA ALA A 209 -7.41 4.96 15.56
C ALA A 209 -7.19 6.36 16.17
N ALA A 210 -6.07 7.02 15.88
CA ALA A 210 -5.85 8.43 16.20
C ALA A 210 -5.87 9.25 14.91
N ASP A 211 -6.29 10.50 15.05
CA ASP A 211 -6.34 11.53 14.00
C ASP A 211 -5.41 12.73 14.31
N SER A 212 -4.68 12.65 15.41
CA SER A 212 -3.82 13.73 15.93
C SER A 212 -2.45 13.22 16.37
N VAL A 213 -1.57 14.17 16.72
CA VAL A 213 -0.28 13.91 17.40
C VAL A 213 -0.39 14.40 18.83
N SER A 214 0.03 13.59 19.79
CA SER A 214 0.08 13.99 21.19
C SER A 214 1.36 13.53 21.87
N VAL A 215 1.78 14.27 22.90
CA VAL A 215 2.84 13.88 23.83
C VAL A 215 2.26 13.74 25.23
N THR A 216 2.89 12.95 26.08
CA THR A 216 2.46 12.86 27.48
C THR A 216 2.83 14.10 28.28
N LYS A 217 2.10 14.36 29.38
CA LYS A 217 2.48 15.36 30.40
C LYS A 217 3.91 15.16 30.91
N LYS A 218 4.35 13.91 31.06
CA LYS A 218 5.71 13.55 31.48
C LYS A 218 6.73 14.02 30.43
N THR A 219 6.48 13.73 29.16
CA THR A 219 7.32 14.16 28.04
C THR A 219 7.35 15.67 27.92
N ALA A 220 6.20 16.34 27.92
CA ALA A 220 6.12 17.80 27.88
C ALA A 220 6.90 18.48 29.03
N SER A 221 6.82 17.92 30.24
CA SER A 221 7.59 18.42 31.40
C SER A 221 9.10 18.22 31.26
N SER A 222 9.54 17.26 30.44
CA SER A 222 10.96 16.98 30.18
C SER A 222 11.55 17.89 29.09
N TYR A 223 10.70 18.56 28.31
CA TYR A 223 11.08 19.44 27.20
C TYR A 223 10.36 20.79 27.30
N PRO A 224 10.89 21.76 28.08
CA PRO A 224 10.26 23.05 28.32
C PRO A 224 9.98 23.89 27.06
N GLU A 225 10.63 23.57 25.94
CA GLU A 225 10.39 24.18 24.64
C GLU A 225 9.05 23.78 24.00
N ILE A 226 8.41 22.70 24.47
CA ILE A 226 7.07 22.31 24.03
C ILE A 226 6.07 23.27 24.67
N SER A 227 5.37 24.03 23.84
CA SER A 227 4.41 25.05 24.28
C SER A 227 2.99 24.69 23.87
N PHE A 228 2.06 24.85 24.83
CA PHE A 228 0.64 24.70 24.59
C PHE A 228 -0.04 26.05 24.79
N GLY A 229 -0.60 26.59 23.70
CA GLY A 229 -1.23 27.90 23.68
C GLY A 229 -2.75 27.87 23.90
N GLY A 230 -3.37 26.70 23.86
CA GLY A 230 -4.83 26.55 23.93
C GLY A 230 -5.29 25.37 24.78
N ARG A 231 -6.61 25.34 25.03
CA ARG A 231 -7.34 24.28 25.71
C ARG A 231 -8.60 23.95 24.90
N VAL A 232 -8.96 22.68 24.87
CA VAL A 232 -10.18 22.19 24.21
C VAL A 232 -10.73 20.99 24.97
N GLU A 233 -12.05 20.79 24.93
CA GLU A 233 -12.65 19.55 25.43
C GLU A 233 -12.42 18.41 24.42
N SER A 234 -11.92 17.28 24.90
CA SER A 234 -11.69 16.06 24.12
C SER A 234 -12.38 14.88 24.80
N GLU A 235 -12.99 14.01 24.00
CA GLU A 235 -13.68 12.81 24.47
C GLU A 235 -12.81 11.57 24.30
N THR A 236 -12.63 10.83 25.39
CA THR A 236 -11.88 9.57 25.45
C THR A 236 -12.79 8.46 25.99
N TRP A 237 -12.26 7.24 26.18
CA TRP A 237 -13.10 6.12 26.60
C TRP A 237 -13.78 6.32 27.97
N GLY A 238 -13.14 7.03 28.87
CA GLY A 238 -13.68 7.40 30.18
C GLY A 238 -14.46 8.71 30.19
N GLY A 239 -14.67 9.33 29.02
CA GLY A 239 -15.50 10.53 28.86
C GLY A 239 -14.69 11.78 28.47
N LYS A 240 -15.34 12.92 28.66
CA LYS A 240 -14.84 14.24 28.27
C LYS A 240 -13.81 14.76 29.28
N SER A 241 -12.74 15.35 28.76
CA SER A 241 -11.67 15.97 29.54
C SER A 241 -11.12 17.18 28.80
N GLU A 242 -10.66 18.19 29.55
CA GLU A 242 -9.94 19.32 28.95
C GLU A 242 -8.50 18.90 28.62
N VAL A 243 -8.10 19.08 27.36
CA VAL A 243 -6.74 18.82 26.88
C VAL A 243 -6.10 20.12 26.41
N ARG A 244 -4.79 20.25 26.67
CA ARG A 244 -4.00 21.37 26.15
C ARG A 244 -3.56 21.08 24.73
N TYR A 245 -3.46 22.11 23.89
CA TYR A 245 -2.95 21.98 22.53
C TYR A 245 -2.03 23.15 22.13
N GLY A 246 -1.16 22.86 21.17
CA GLY A 246 -0.21 23.79 20.56
C GLY A 246 0.03 23.43 19.09
N GLN A 247 1.04 24.05 18.49
CA GLN A 247 1.50 23.72 17.12
C GLN A 247 2.95 23.24 17.20
N ALA A 248 3.29 22.26 16.37
CA ALA A 248 4.65 21.74 16.28
C ALA A 248 4.96 21.23 14.87
N SER A 249 6.24 21.18 14.53
CA SER A 249 6.74 20.45 13.37
C SER A 249 6.99 18.99 13.75
N PHE A 250 6.35 18.04 13.09
CA PHE A 250 6.46 16.62 13.37
C PHE A 250 7.01 15.85 12.17
N ALA A 251 8.06 15.05 12.39
CA ALA A 251 8.71 14.25 11.36
C ALA A 251 8.88 12.80 11.80
N ILE A 252 8.74 11.86 10.87
CA ILE A 252 8.92 10.43 11.08
C ILE A 252 9.89 9.89 10.03
N GLY A 253 10.94 9.19 10.47
CA GLY A 253 11.96 8.63 9.57
C GLY A 253 12.53 9.69 8.62
N SER A 254 12.54 9.39 7.32
CA SER A 254 12.99 10.31 6.26
C SER A 254 11.87 11.15 5.65
N LEU A 255 10.67 11.15 6.23
CA LEU A 255 9.56 11.94 5.72
C LEU A 255 9.77 13.43 5.99
N ALA A 256 9.26 14.26 5.08
CA ALA A 256 9.25 15.69 5.28
C ALA A 256 8.45 16.04 6.54
N ALA A 257 9.00 16.93 7.36
CA ALA A 257 8.33 17.41 8.57
C ALA A 257 7.03 18.14 8.21
N GLN A 258 5.98 17.92 8.99
CA GLN A 258 4.68 18.53 8.81
C GLN A 258 4.33 19.41 10.00
N GLN A 259 3.72 20.56 9.73
CA GLN A 259 3.06 21.32 10.80
C GLN A 259 1.80 20.58 11.23
N THR A 260 1.67 20.35 12.53
CA THR A 260 0.53 19.67 13.11
C THR A 260 0.11 20.33 14.42
N THR A 261 -1.17 20.18 14.75
CA THR A 261 -1.61 20.42 16.12
C THR A 261 -1.03 19.32 17.02
N LEU A 262 -0.45 19.74 18.14
CA LEU A 262 0.12 18.88 19.15
C LEU A 262 -0.75 18.95 20.40
N PHE A 263 -1.25 17.81 20.86
CA PHE A 263 -2.04 17.69 22.09
C PHE A 263 -1.20 17.19 23.26
N GLU A 264 -1.65 17.49 24.47
CA GLU A 264 -1.08 16.94 25.69
C GLU A 264 -2.01 15.89 26.30
N ASP A 265 -1.58 14.62 26.26
CA ASP A 265 -2.27 13.51 26.91
C ASP A 265 -1.68 13.20 28.28
N VAL A 266 -2.45 12.53 29.14
CA VAL A 266 -1.92 11.96 30.39
C VAL A 266 -1.11 10.71 30.08
N ASN A 267 -1.68 9.81 29.28
CA ASN A 267 -1.09 8.51 28.97
C ASN A 267 -0.95 8.27 27.45
N THR A 268 -0.01 7.40 27.12
CA THR A 268 0.22 6.81 25.80
C THR A 268 0.56 5.32 25.97
N GLY A 269 0.86 4.61 24.88
CA GLY A 269 1.37 3.23 24.95
C GLY A 269 2.63 3.13 25.79
N HIS A 270 2.82 2.00 26.47
CA HIS A 270 4.00 1.83 27.33
C HIS A 270 5.29 1.96 26.51
N ASP A 271 6.33 2.51 27.14
CA ASP A 271 7.64 2.76 26.52
C ASP A 271 7.60 3.73 25.32
N THR A 272 6.59 4.62 25.28
CA THR A 272 6.49 5.71 24.30
C THR A 272 6.28 7.07 24.97
N ASP A 273 6.67 8.13 24.28
CA ASP A 273 6.63 9.53 24.71
C ASP A 273 5.33 10.24 24.30
N GLY A 274 4.60 9.63 23.38
CA GLY A 274 3.39 10.17 22.77
C GLY A 274 2.81 9.20 21.74
N LYS A 275 1.85 9.66 20.95
CA LYS A 275 1.23 8.87 19.87
C LYS A 275 0.92 9.71 18.65
N PHE A 276 0.76 9.06 17.51
CA PHE A 276 0.34 9.68 16.27
C PHE A 276 -0.51 8.74 15.41
N GLY A 277 -1.33 9.31 14.55
CA GLY A 277 -2.21 8.56 13.65
C GLY A 277 -1.70 8.36 12.21
N PRO A 278 -2.38 7.52 11.40
CA PRO A 278 -2.01 7.21 10.01
C PRO A 278 -1.83 8.43 9.10
N GLN A 279 -2.56 9.51 9.33
CA GLN A 279 -2.49 10.76 8.56
C GLN A 279 -1.09 11.38 8.55
N GLN A 280 -0.25 11.12 9.56
CA GLN A 280 1.12 11.64 9.59
C GLN A 280 2.08 10.93 8.65
N LEU A 281 1.69 9.80 8.08
CA LEU A 281 2.53 9.01 7.17
C LEU A 281 2.46 9.51 5.71
N GLN A 282 1.61 10.49 5.39
CA GLN A 282 1.55 11.16 4.08
C GLN A 282 1.41 10.18 2.90
N SER A 283 0.68 9.09 3.10
CA SER A 283 0.47 8.06 2.08
C SER A 283 -0.97 7.58 2.09
N SER A 284 -1.55 7.43 0.90
CA SER A 284 -2.84 6.76 0.73
C SER A 284 -2.74 5.24 0.82
N ILE A 285 -1.54 4.69 0.68
CA ILE A 285 -1.29 3.25 0.74
C ILE A 285 -0.20 2.97 1.77
N ILE A 286 -0.56 2.21 2.80
CA ILE A 286 0.30 1.92 3.95
C ILE A 286 0.36 0.41 4.13
N GLN A 287 1.56 -0.16 4.00
CA GLN A 287 1.80 -1.55 4.35
C GLN A 287 2.44 -1.63 5.73
N LEU A 288 1.78 -2.33 6.66
CA LEU A 288 2.30 -2.64 7.99
C LEU A 288 2.82 -4.08 7.98
N ASP A 289 4.14 -4.23 7.96
CA ASP A 289 4.86 -5.50 7.87
C ASP A 289 5.48 -5.83 9.23
N PHE A 290 4.77 -6.63 10.03
CA PHE A 290 5.22 -7.00 11.37
C PHE A 290 6.42 -7.96 11.35
N ALA A 291 6.54 -8.77 10.30
CA ALA A 291 7.68 -9.67 10.14
C ALA A 291 8.98 -8.89 9.92
N ALA A 292 8.92 -7.81 9.14
CA ALA A 292 10.05 -6.91 8.91
C ALA A 292 10.19 -5.80 9.97
N SER A 293 9.17 -5.59 10.82
CA SER A 293 9.06 -4.42 11.71
C SER A 293 9.15 -3.09 10.94
N GLU A 294 8.44 -3.03 9.81
CA GLU A 294 8.46 -1.89 8.89
C GLU A 294 7.05 -1.40 8.55
N ILE A 295 6.87 -0.09 8.52
CA ILE A 295 5.76 0.57 7.82
C ILE A 295 6.29 1.01 6.46
N ARG A 296 5.77 0.43 5.37
CA ARG A 296 6.14 0.82 4.00
C ARG A 296 5.06 1.73 3.42
N LEU A 297 5.47 2.87 2.90
CA LEU A 297 4.58 3.84 2.26
C LEU A 297 4.70 3.67 0.74
N LEU A 298 3.60 3.29 0.11
CA LEU A 298 3.56 2.82 -1.28
C LEU A 298 2.79 3.80 -2.16
N SER A 299 3.16 3.89 -3.43
CA SER A 299 2.42 4.67 -4.45
C SER A 299 1.28 3.89 -5.11
N ASP A 300 1.38 2.55 -5.16
CA ASP A 300 0.33 1.63 -5.58
C ASP A 300 0.46 0.33 -4.76
N VAL A 301 -0.64 -0.40 -4.64
CA VAL A 301 -0.64 -1.74 -4.04
C VAL A 301 0.02 -2.73 -5.02
N PRO A 302 1.13 -3.40 -4.65
CA PRO A 302 1.83 -4.34 -5.51
C PRO A 302 0.93 -5.49 -6.00
N ALA A 303 1.20 -6.00 -7.22
CA ALA A 303 0.42 -7.10 -7.80
C ALA A 303 0.42 -8.36 -6.92
N GLU A 304 1.52 -8.64 -6.21
CA GLU A 304 1.60 -9.73 -5.24
C GLU A 304 0.59 -9.56 -4.09
N ILE A 305 0.42 -8.34 -3.57
CA ILE A 305 -0.54 -8.04 -2.49
C ILE A 305 -1.99 -8.17 -2.99
N LYS A 306 -2.23 -7.90 -4.28
CA LYS A 306 -3.55 -8.10 -4.92
C LYS A 306 -3.87 -9.57 -5.21
N SER A 307 -2.92 -10.49 -5.06
CA SER A 307 -3.06 -11.89 -5.46
C SER A 307 -3.40 -12.82 -4.29
N GLU A 308 -4.58 -13.47 -4.36
CA GLU A 308 -4.96 -14.52 -3.40
C GLU A 308 -4.01 -15.74 -3.45
N GLN A 309 -3.41 -16.02 -4.62
CA GLN A 309 -2.42 -17.09 -4.76
C GLN A 309 -1.15 -16.83 -3.94
N ALA A 310 -0.83 -15.56 -3.66
CA ALA A 310 0.27 -15.17 -2.79
C ALA A 310 -0.13 -15.14 -1.30
N GLY A 311 -1.34 -15.59 -0.96
CA GLY A 311 -1.87 -15.68 0.40
C GLY A 311 -2.43 -14.37 0.96
N TRP A 312 -2.57 -13.34 0.13
CA TRP A 312 -3.20 -12.07 0.53
C TRP A 312 -4.71 -12.13 0.30
N LYS A 313 -5.49 -11.66 1.26
CA LYS A 313 -6.94 -11.62 1.16
C LYS A 313 -7.43 -10.19 1.25
N LYS A 314 -8.22 -9.76 0.27
CA LYS A 314 -8.82 -8.42 0.23
C LYS A 314 -10.04 -8.37 1.15
N LEU A 315 -10.16 -7.30 1.94
CA LEU A 315 -11.31 -6.99 2.77
C LEU A 315 -11.80 -5.55 2.51
N ASN A 316 -13.08 -5.31 2.76
CA ASN A 316 -13.62 -3.96 2.75
C ASN A 316 -13.15 -3.21 4.01
N LEU A 317 -12.77 -1.95 3.85
CA LEU A 317 -12.31 -1.09 4.94
C LEU A 317 -13.26 0.11 5.05
N ARG A 318 -14.16 0.08 6.03
CA ARG A 318 -15.05 1.21 6.28
C ARG A 318 -14.30 2.28 7.06
N ARG A 319 -14.38 3.55 6.63
CA ARG A 319 -13.78 4.68 7.32
C ARG A 319 -14.84 5.62 7.84
N GLU A 320 -14.74 5.99 9.11
CA GLU A 320 -15.68 6.91 9.75
C GLU A 320 -14.91 7.78 10.76
N SER A 321 -14.98 9.10 10.59
CA SER A 321 -14.33 10.07 11.49
C SER A 321 -12.85 9.76 11.78
N GLY A 322 -12.09 9.36 10.75
CA GLY A 322 -10.66 9.01 10.87
C GLY A 322 -10.38 7.60 11.40
N MET A 323 -11.39 6.88 11.88
CA MET A 323 -11.28 5.48 12.33
C MET A 323 -11.49 4.52 11.16
N MET A 324 -10.93 3.31 11.30
CA MET A 324 -10.99 2.26 10.29
C MET A 324 -11.67 1.02 10.86
N PHE A 325 -12.62 0.46 10.13
CA PHE A 325 -13.43 -0.67 10.56
C PHE A 325 -13.39 -1.81 9.54
N VAL A 326 -13.39 -3.03 10.07
CA VAL A 326 -13.43 -4.28 9.30
C VAL A 326 -14.45 -5.22 9.91
N SER A 327 -15.13 -6.00 9.08
CA SER A 327 -16.15 -6.94 9.57
C SER A 327 -15.49 -8.25 10.00
N GLY A 328 -15.98 -8.80 11.11
CA GLY A 328 -15.54 -10.08 11.66
C GLY A 328 -16.68 -10.83 12.33
N GLU A 329 -16.45 -12.12 12.56
CA GLU A 329 -17.45 -13.06 13.07
C GLU A 329 -16.93 -13.75 14.34
N LEU A 330 -17.73 -13.73 15.38
CA LEU A 330 -17.47 -14.41 16.66
C LEU A 330 -18.33 -15.65 16.72
N PHE A 331 -17.75 -16.78 17.10
CA PHE A 331 -18.47 -18.05 17.17
C PHE A 331 -18.35 -18.69 18.54
N SER A 332 -19.45 -19.31 18.95
CA SER A 332 -19.52 -20.31 20.01
C SER A 332 -19.97 -21.66 19.44
N LYS A 333 -20.13 -22.67 20.30
CA LYS A 333 -20.59 -24.00 19.87
C LYS A 333 -22.00 -24.00 19.26
N GLN A 334 -22.82 -22.99 19.55
CA GLN A 334 -24.27 -23.00 19.26
C GLN A 334 -24.78 -21.69 18.64
N GLN A 335 -24.01 -20.60 18.72
CA GLN A 335 -24.40 -19.25 18.30
C GLN A 335 -23.22 -18.49 17.72
N ASP A 336 -23.51 -17.55 16.83
CA ASP A 336 -22.57 -16.67 16.16
C ASP A 336 -23.01 -15.20 16.24
N ALA A 337 -22.05 -14.29 16.07
CA ALA A 337 -22.28 -12.86 16.02
C ALA A 337 -21.36 -12.21 14.99
N SER A 338 -21.94 -11.45 14.06
CA SER A 338 -21.20 -10.63 13.10
C SER A 338 -21.16 -9.18 13.56
N ALA A 339 -20.01 -8.52 13.47
CA ALA A 339 -19.87 -7.12 13.83
C ALA A 339 -18.76 -6.42 13.06
N ASP A 340 -18.82 -5.09 13.02
CA ASP A 340 -17.70 -4.25 12.62
C ASP A 340 -16.78 -4.02 13.82
N PHE A 341 -15.48 -4.11 13.56
CA PHE A 341 -14.41 -3.90 14.53
C PHE A 341 -13.48 -2.79 14.07
N MET A 342 -13.26 -1.83 14.96
CA MET A 342 -12.27 -0.78 14.78
C MET A 342 -10.86 -1.34 14.87
N ILE A 343 -10.01 -1.00 13.91
CA ILE A 343 -8.58 -1.31 13.94
C ILE A 343 -7.85 -0.33 14.86
N HIS A 344 -7.34 -0.80 16.00
CA HIS A 344 -6.84 0.08 17.06
C HIS A 344 -5.51 -0.42 17.67
N SER A 345 -4.39 -0.11 17.03
CA SER A 345 -3.04 -0.50 17.50
C SER A 345 -2.63 0.07 18.86
N GLY A 346 -3.35 1.06 19.39
CA GLY A 346 -3.13 1.53 20.77
C GLY A 346 -3.66 0.63 21.86
N PHE A 347 -4.59 -0.27 21.52
CA PHE A 347 -5.11 -1.23 22.48
C PHE A 347 -4.23 -2.48 22.40
N SER A 348 -3.48 -2.76 23.46
CA SER A 348 -2.48 -3.84 23.44
C SER A 348 -3.04 -5.25 23.30
N GLY A 349 -4.30 -5.46 23.72
CA GLY A 349 -4.95 -6.77 23.72
C GLY A 349 -5.37 -7.26 22.32
N PHE A 350 -6.01 -8.42 22.27
CA PHE A 350 -6.53 -9.00 21.03
C PHE A 350 -7.80 -8.27 20.57
N GLY A 351 -8.82 -8.21 21.43
CA GLY A 351 -10.02 -7.45 21.12
C GLY A 351 -10.83 -7.02 22.35
N LEU A 352 -11.72 -6.07 22.13
CA LEU A 352 -12.61 -5.48 23.13
C LEU A 352 -14.00 -5.34 22.50
N LEU A 353 -15.03 -5.81 23.19
CA LEU A 353 -16.40 -5.78 22.66
C LEU A 353 -17.18 -4.61 23.24
N SER A 354 -18.04 -4.03 22.41
CA SER A 354 -18.96 -2.97 22.82
C SER A 354 -20.01 -3.53 23.78
N GLY A 355 -20.58 -2.65 24.62
CA GLY A 355 -21.66 -3.05 25.51
C GLY A 355 -22.91 -3.49 24.74
N GLU A 356 -23.15 -2.90 23.57
CA GLU A 356 -24.25 -3.24 22.68
C GLU A 356 -24.13 -4.67 22.13
N LEU A 357 -22.97 -5.02 21.55
CA LEU A 357 -22.76 -6.37 21.01
C LEU A 357 -22.84 -7.43 22.12
N ALA A 358 -22.23 -7.14 23.28
CA ALA A 358 -22.26 -8.04 24.42
C ALA A 358 -23.69 -8.28 24.95
N SER A 359 -24.53 -7.22 24.97
CA SER A 359 -25.90 -7.32 25.47
C SER A 359 -26.84 -8.03 24.49
N ASN A 360 -26.61 -7.85 23.18
CA ASN A 360 -27.43 -8.50 22.14
C ASN A 360 -27.08 -9.98 21.92
N HIS A 361 -25.92 -10.43 22.42
CA HIS A 361 -25.44 -11.80 22.26
C HIS A 361 -25.03 -12.40 23.62
N PRO A 362 -25.99 -12.92 24.42
CA PRO A 362 -25.74 -13.41 25.78
C PRO A 362 -24.60 -14.44 25.88
N PHE A 363 -24.42 -15.26 24.84
CA PHE A 363 -23.33 -16.25 24.80
C PHE A 363 -21.94 -15.63 24.95
N LEU A 364 -21.75 -14.35 24.65
CA LEU A 364 -20.49 -13.63 24.83
C LEU A 364 -20.23 -13.27 26.30
N THR A 365 -21.28 -13.04 27.09
CA THR A 365 -21.20 -12.63 28.50
C THR A 365 -21.31 -13.78 29.48
N GLU A 366 -21.84 -14.93 29.04
CA GLU A 366 -21.96 -16.17 29.81
C GLU A 366 -20.67 -17.00 29.85
N LEU A 367 -19.67 -16.64 29.03
CA LEU A 367 -18.38 -17.33 29.02
C LEU A 367 -17.65 -17.15 30.36
N PRO A 368 -16.88 -18.17 30.81
CA PRO A 368 -16.07 -18.06 32.01
C PRO A 368 -15.10 -16.88 31.93
N VAL A 369 -15.14 -16.01 32.95
CA VAL A 369 -14.21 -14.88 33.08
C VAL A 369 -12.83 -15.43 33.44
N ILE A 370 -11.84 -15.12 32.61
CA ILE A 370 -10.43 -15.49 32.82
C ILE A 370 -9.80 -14.56 33.85
N ASP A 371 -10.01 -13.25 33.69
CA ASP A 371 -9.56 -12.25 34.64
C ASP A 371 -10.37 -10.95 34.58
N LYS A 372 -10.14 -10.11 35.59
CA LYS A 372 -10.63 -8.74 35.69
C LYS A 372 -9.46 -7.79 35.74
N ARG A 373 -9.53 -6.70 34.99
CA ARG A 373 -8.45 -5.73 34.83
C ARG A 373 -8.99 -4.31 34.84
N SER A 374 -8.07 -3.35 34.91
CA SER A 374 -8.37 -1.95 34.65
C SER A 374 -7.55 -1.50 33.44
N ILE A 375 -8.21 -0.97 32.42
CA ILE A 375 -7.56 -0.22 31.35
C ILE A 375 -7.50 1.24 31.79
N VAL A 376 -6.46 1.97 31.40
CA VAL A 376 -6.37 3.41 31.60
C VAL A 376 -6.33 4.09 30.24
N ASP A 377 -7.24 5.04 30.01
CA ASP A 377 -7.26 5.77 28.75
C ASP A 377 -6.23 6.92 28.70
N ALA A 378 -6.21 7.63 27.57
CA ALA A 378 -5.28 8.75 27.34
C ALA A 378 -5.49 9.94 28.29
N ALA A 379 -6.71 10.11 28.83
CA ALA A 379 -7.06 11.14 29.80
C ALA A 379 -6.76 10.71 31.25
N GLY A 380 -6.45 9.43 31.49
CA GLY A 380 -6.14 8.88 32.81
C GLY A 380 -7.30 8.19 33.51
N ASN A 381 -8.44 8.03 32.84
CA ASN A 381 -9.61 7.37 33.41
C ASN A 381 -9.39 5.86 33.50
N LYS A 382 -9.75 5.27 34.65
CA LYS A 382 -9.66 3.83 34.89
C LYS A 382 -10.98 3.15 34.51
N LEU A 383 -10.91 2.19 33.60
CA LEU A 383 -12.06 1.44 33.09
C LEU A 383 -11.92 -0.02 33.48
N ALA A 384 -12.83 -0.50 34.33
CA ALA A 384 -12.88 -1.89 34.72
C ALA A 384 -13.28 -2.76 33.53
N THR A 385 -12.54 -3.83 33.28
CA THR A 385 -12.82 -4.79 32.22
C THR A 385 -12.78 -6.22 32.73
N LYS A 386 -13.56 -7.08 32.09
CA LYS A 386 -13.55 -8.55 32.22
C LYS A 386 -13.04 -9.14 30.93
N ARG A 387 -12.31 -10.25 30.99
CA ARG A 387 -11.80 -10.95 29.82
C ARG A 387 -12.29 -12.39 29.76
N VAL A 388 -12.65 -12.86 28.56
CA VAL A 388 -13.12 -14.23 28.29
C VAL A 388 -12.40 -14.81 27.07
N HIS A 389 -12.43 -16.14 26.91
CA HIS A 389 -11.99 -16.80 25.69
C HIS A 389 -13.22 -17.08 24.82
N ILE A 390 -13.29 -16.41 23.68
CA ILE A 390 -14.30 -16.70 22.67
C ILE A 390 -13.82 -17.90 21.85
N PRO A 391 -14.66 -18.95 21.67
CA PRO A 391 -14.22 -20.20 21.04
C PRO A 391 -13.53 -20.02 19.69
N SER A 392 -14.07 -19.19 18.81
CA SER A 392 -13.33 -18.73 17.64
C SER A 392 -13.76 -17.36 17.14
N PHE A 393 -12.83 -16.66 16.51
CA PHE A 393 -13.08 -15.45 15.75
C PHE A 393 -12.58 -15.64 14.33
N GLN A 394 -13.36 -15.16 13.37
CA GLN A 394 -13.04 -15.24 11.95
C GLN A 394 -13.02 -13.86 11.32
N ILE A 395 -12.03 -13.63 10.47
CA ILE A 395 -11.95 -12.46 9.60
C ILE A 395 -11.56 -12.91 8.21
N ASN A 396 -12.39 -12.61 7.22
CA ASN A 396 -12.11 -12.91 5.80
C ASN A 396 -11.69 -14.38 5.55
N GLY A 397 -12.38 -15.32 6.21
CA GLY A 397 -12.08 -16.75 6.13
C GLY A 397 -10.81 -17.22 6.85
N GLU A 398 -10.13 -16.35 7.60
CA GLU A 398 -9.08 -16.74 8.55
C GLU A 398 -9.66 -16.92 9.94
N THR A 399 -9.48 -18.09 10.54
CA THR A 399 -10.05 -18.44 11.84
C THR A 399 -8.96 -18.52 12.91
N MET A 400 -9.19 -17.88 14.05
CA MET A 400 -8.37 -18.01 15.26
C MET A 400 -9.21 -18.60 16.38
N GLN A 401 -8.62 -19.49 17.18
CA GLN A 401 -9.30 -20.26 18.21
C GLN A 401 -8.98 -19.74 19.60
N GLN A 402 -9.93 -19.82 20.53
CA GLN A 402 -9.77 -19.43 21.93
C GLN A 402 -9.25 -17.98 22.10
N VAL A 403 -9.79 -17.06 21.30
CA VAL A 403 -9.31 -15.66 21.26
C VAL A 403 -9.75 -14.89 22.51
N PRO A 404 -8.85 -14.12 23.16
CA PRO A 404 -9.23 -13.35 24.34
C PRO A 404 -9.92 -12.05 23.94
N PHE A 405 -11.17 -11.87 24.37
CA PHE A 405 -11.87 -10.60 24.25
C PHE A 405 -12.18 -10.02 25.62
N SER A 406 -11.99 -8.71 25.72
CA SER A 406 -12.36 -7.93 26.91
C SER A 406 -13.76 -7.30 26.74
N PHE A 407 -14.41 -7.01 27.86
CA PHE A 407 -15.65 -6.26 27.97
C PHE A 407 -15.55 -5.26 29.12
N PHE A 408 -16.25 -4.15 29.03
CA PHE A 408 -16.37 -3.21 30.15
C PHE A 408 -17.29 -3.76 31.25
N ASP A 409 -16.92 -3.52 32.52
CA ASP A 409 -17.69 -3.97 33.68
C ASP A 409 -18.56 -2.83 34.25
N GLY A 410 -19.80 -3.15 34.63
CA GLY A 410 -20.73 -2.23 35.29
C GLY A 410 -21.11 -0.98 34.46
N ALA A 411 -21.21 0.18 35.12
CA ALA A 411 -21.67 1.44 34.52
C ALA A 411 -20.78 2.01 33.40
N THR A 412 -19.58 1.42 33.19
CA THR A 412 -18.65 1.78 32.11
C THR A 412 -18.97 1.12 30.77
N ALA A 413 -20.01 0.28 30.70
CA ALA A 413 -20.46 -0.44 29.50
C ALA A 413 -21.04 0.44 28.37
N LYS A 414 -20.90 1.77 28.43
CA LYS A 414 -21.41 2.72 27.41
C LYS A 414 -20.44 2.97 26.25
N GLN A 415 -19.59 1.99 25.92
CA GLN A 415 -18.72 2.07 24.76
C GLN A 415 -19.41 1.53 23.51
N GLN A 416 -19.23 2.24 22.39
CA GLN A 416 -19.98 2.01 21.15
C GLN A 416 -19.26 1.10 20.15
N TYR A 417 -17.94 0.97 20.25
CA TYR A 417 -17.15 0.27 19.24
C TYR A 417 -16.60 -1.07 19.73
N ASN A 418 -16.68 -2.08 18.87
CA ASN A 418 -15.84 -3.27 19.00
C ASN A 418 -14.46 -2.92 18.46
N VAL A 419 -13.43 -3.50 19.05
CA VAL A 419 -12.03 -3.17 18.74
C VAL A 419 -11.25 -4.44 18.48
N LEU A 420 -10.41 -4.39 17.45
CA LEU A 420 -9.30 -5.30 17.24
C LEU A 420 -8.00 -4.57 17.57
N GLY A 421 -7.32 -5.06 18.60
CA GLY A 421 -6.11 -4.45 19.14
C GLY A 421 -4.84 -4.93 18.48
N CYS A 422 -3.71 -4.51 19.04
CA CYS A 422 -2.39 -4.77 18.50
C CYS A 422 -2.01 -6.27 18.54
N ASP A 423 -2.52 -7.05 19.50
CA ASP A 423 -2.27 -8.51 19.52
C ASP A 423 -2.96 -9.23 18.38
N PHE A 424 -4.10 -8.73 17.91
CA PHE A 424 -4.70 -9.19 16.67
C PHE A 424 -3.91 -8.67 15.47
N LEU A 425 -3.61 -7.37 15.41
CA LEU A 425 -2.97 -6.75 14.24
C LEU A 425 -1.65 -7.41 13.89
N ARG A 426 -0.80 -7.71 14.89
CA ARG A 426 0.53 -8.30 14.67
C ARG A 426 0.53 -9.69 14.05
N ARG A 427 -0.61 -10.40 14.06
CA ARG A 427 -0.78 -11.75 13.50
C ARG A 427 -0.85 -11.76 11.98
N PHE A 428 -0.98 -10.58 11.38
CA PHE A 428 -1.06 -10.39 9.95
C PHE A 428 -0.10 -9.29 9.50
N ASN A 429 0.38 -9.42 8.28
CA ASN A 429 0.84 -8.27 7.51
C ASN A 429 -0.37 -7.61 6.86
N TRP A 430 -0.40 -6.29 6.89
CA TRP A 430 -1.50 -5.48 6.37
C TRP A 430 -1.04 -4.60 5.23
N CYS A 431 -1.90 -4.40 4.24
CA CYS A 431 -1.78 -3.31 3.28
C CYS A 431 -3.10 -2.57 3.24
N PHE A 432 -3.12 -1.34 3.73
CA PHE A 432 -4.27 -0.45 3.68
C PHE A 432 -4.22 0.37 2.41
N ASP A 433 -5.31 0.37 1.64
CA ASP A 433 -5.51 1.22 0.47
C ASP A 433 -6.68 2.15 0.76
N PHE A 434 -6.36 3.37 1.18
CA PHE A 434 -7.36 4.36 1.57
C PHE A 434 -8.07 5.00 0.38
N ASN A 435 -7.54 4.85 -0.85
CA ASN A 435 -8.19 5.35 -2.05
C ASN A 435 -9.34 4.43 -2.48
N GLU A 436 -9.12 3.11 -2.37
CA GLU A 436 -10.09 2.08 -2.75
C GLU A 436 -10.95 1.59 -1.57
N GLU A 437 -10.82 2.23 -0.40
CA GLU A 437 -11.51 1.86 0.86
C GLU A 437 -11.43 0.36 1.15
N CYS A 438 -10.23 -0.20 0.99
CA CYS A 438 -9.99 -1.62 1.21
C CYS A 438 -8.68 -1.85 1.96
N ALA A 439 -8.54 -3.07 2.49
CA ALA A 439 -7.29 -3.54 3.03
C ALA A 439 -7.01 -4.95 2.53
N TYR A 440 -5.76 -5.36 2.60
CA TYR A 440 -5.31 -6.71 2.32
C TYR A 440 -4.64 -7.26 3.58
N LEU A 441 -5.04 -8.47 3.98
CA LEU A 441 -4.40 -9.19 5.10
C LEU A 441 -3.65 -10.41 4.58
N LYS A 442 -2.50 -10.71 5.18
CA LYS A 442 -1.78 -11.96 4.97
C LYS A 442 -1.25 -12.46 6.31
N LYS A 443 -1.51 -13.73 6.63
CA LYS A 443 -0.97 -14.35 7.85
C LYS A 443 0.55 -14.27 7.85
N ASN A 444 1.13 -13.98 9.01
CA ASN A 444 2.58 -13.96 9.20
C ASN A 444 2.98 -14.98 10.28
N ALA A 445 4.27 -14.99 10.65
CA ALA A 445 4.82 -15.93 11.62
C ALA A 445 4.20 -15.81 13.03
N HIS A 446 3.49 -14.72 13.34
CA HIS A 446 2.83 -14.52 14.63
C HIS A 446 1.37 -15.01 14.66
N PHE A 447 0.84 -15.52 13.54
CA PHE A 447 -0.57 -15.90 13.45
C PHE A 447 -1.00 -16.86 14.56
N ASP A 448 -0.21 -17.91 14.79
CA ASP A 448 -0.44 -18.93 15.82
C ASP A 448 0.32 -18.68 17.13
N ALA A 449 0.90 -17.48 17.32
CA ALA A 449 1.62 -17.15 18.55
C ALA A 449 0.65 -17.07 19.73
N GLU A 450 1.15 -17.33 20.94
CA GLU A 450 0.36 -17.15 22.17
C GLU A 450 -0.25 -15.75 22.24
N TYR A 451 -1.49 -15.67 22.74
CA TYR A 451 -2.19 -14.40 22.89
C TYR A 451 -1.53 -13.54 23.94
N PHE A 452 -1.32 -12.28 23.59
CA PHE A 452 -0.76 -11.32 24.52
C PHE A 452 -1.70 -11.16 25.72
N SER A 453 -1.12 -11.29 26.91
CA SER A 453 -1.81 -11.06 28.17
C SER A 453 -1.15 -9.84 28.83
N PRO A 454 -1.72 -8.64 28.65
CA PRO A 454 -1.13 -7.38 29.14
C PRO A 454 -0.79 -7.34 30.62
#